data_AF-A0A7K6IC28-F1
#
_entry.id   AF-A0A7K6IC28-F1
#
_cell.length_a   1.000
_cell.length_b   1.000
_cell.length_c   1.000
_cell.angle_alpha   90.00
_cell.angle_beta   90.00
_cell.angle_gamma   90.00
#
_symmetry.space_group_name_H-M   'P 1'
#
loop_
_entity.id
_entity.type
_entity.pdbx_description
1 polymer ?
#
loop_
_entity_poly.entity_id
_entity_poly.type
_entity_poly.pdbx_seq_one_letter_code
_entity_poly.pdbx_strand_id
1 'polypeptide(L)'
;GRGFAFRRKQKIEQQYRKLLKKRRHVDSQQDDQFTDTYPEHLKHLYLAEEEKLKRRRRTPDDSVPSEEKLNKAADFVDDTMRRHCTVLPPDGDENKATIFFGTQGKFKNKTSNQKAKEEYEKIKAERARRKEEAEKRKQQREEAQRLYKQKKMEAYKILSKKTKKGQPNLNLQVEFLLQKIQQNT
;
A
#
# COMPACT_ATOMS: atom_id res chain seq x y z
N GLY A 1 20.44 69.42 -27.37
CA GLY A 1 20.87 68.52 -26.29
C GLY A 1 19.85 67.42 -26.02
N ARG A 2 20.09 66.19 -26.50
CA ARG A 2 19.23 65.00 -26.27
C ARG A 2 19.84 63.94 -25.32
N GLY A 3 21.05 64.18 -24.80
CA GLY A 3 21.82 63.18 -24.06
C GLY A 3 21.44 63.01 -22.58
N PHE A 4 21.06 64.11 -21.90
CA PHE A 4 20.81 64.05 -20.45
C PHE A 4 19.56 63.24 -20.09
N ALA A 5 18.44 63.47 -20.79
CA ALA A 5 17.20 62.72 -20.58
C ALA A 5 17.39 61.22 -20.89
N PHE A 6 18.13 60.89 -21.95
CA PHE A 6 18.45 59.50 -22.31
C PHE A 6 19.32 58.81 -21.24
N ARG A 7 20.40 59.46 -20.79
CA ARG A 7 21.26 58.95 -19.71
C ARG A 7 20.50 58.76 -18.40
N ARG A 8 19.59 59.69 -18.06
CA ARG A 8 18.74 59.59 -16.88
C ARG A 8 17.77 58.41 -16.98
N LYS A 9 17.13 58.23 -18.14
CA LYS A 9 16.25 57.09 -18.42
C LYS A 9 16.98 55.76 -18.25
N GLN A 10 18.17 55.63 -18.83
CA GLN A 10 18.99 54.43 -18.73
C GLN A 10 19.42 54.15 -17.27
N LYS A 11 19.75 55.21 -16.50
CA LYS A 11 20.10 55.08 -15.07
C LYS A 11 18.91 54.59 -14.25
N ILE A 12 17.71 55.15 -14.47
CA ILE A 12 16.48 54.71 -13.80
C ILE A 12 16.18 53.24 -14.13
N GLU A 13 16.31 52.86 -15.40
CA GLU A 13 16.09 51.48 -15.86
C GLU A 13 17.07 50.50 -15.19
N GLN A 14 18.34 50.85 -15.08
CA GLN A 14 19.34 50.02 -14.40
C GLN A 14 19.03 49.85 -12.90
N GLN A 15 18.61 50.93 -12.22
CA GLN A 15 18.21 50.86 -10.81
C GLN A 15 16.98 49.96 -10.63
N TYR A 16 15.99 50.07 -11.51
CA TYR A 16 14.80 49.21 -11.50
C TYR A 16 15.16 47.73 -11.70
N ARG A 17 16.03 47.42 -12.68
CA ARG A 17 16.54 46.05 -12.90
C ARG A 17 17.28 45.51 -11.66
N LYS A 18 18.02 46.35 -10.92
CA LYS A 18 18.68 45.95 -9.66
C LYS A 18 17.68 45.61 -8.57
N LEU A 19 16.61 46.41 -8.41
CA LEU A 19 15.55 46.13 -7.45
C LEU A 19 14.83 44.82 -7.77
N LEU A 20 14.52 44.56 -9.05
CA LEU A 20 13.93 43.29 -9.48
C LEU A 20 14.83 42.07 -9.24
N LYS A 21 16.16 42.23 -9.33
CA LYS A 21 17.11 41.17 -8.99
C LYS A 21 17.20 40.94 -7.48
N LYS A 22 17.18 42.02 -6.68
CA LYS A 22 17.23 41.93 -5.22
C LYS A 22 15.97 41.26 -4.65
N ARG A 23 14.79 41.57 -5.18
CA ARG A 23 13.53 40.90 -4.81
C ARG A 23 13.55 39.41 -5.14
N ARG A 24 13.99 39.03 -6.35
CA ARG A 24 14.11 37.61 -6.74
C ARG A 24 15.05 36.80 -5.85
N HIS A 25 16.10 37.41 -5.30
CA HIS A 25 17.03 36.73 -4.38
C HIS A 25 16.45 36.57 -2.96
N VAL A 26 15.46 37.38 -2.58
CA VAL A 26 14.72 37.25 -1.32
C VAL A 26 13.61 36.21 -1.45
N ASP A 27 12.89 36.19 -2.58
CA ASP A 27 11.88 35.15 -2.86
C ASP A 27 12.51 33.75 -2.90
N SER A 28 13.73 33.57 -3.44
CA SER A 28 14.43 32.28 -3.37
C SER A 28 15.01 31.91 -2.00
N GLN A 29 14.96 32.83 -1.02
CA GLN A 29 15.21 32.53 0.40
C GLN A 29 13.89 32.27 1.15
N GLN A 30 12.76 32.74 0.62
CA GLN A 30 11.41 32.52 1.09
C GLN A 30 10.63 31.67 0.09
N ASP A 31 11.18 30.51 -0.29
CA ASP A 31 10.29 29.42 -0.64
C ASP A 31 9.57 29.07 0.67
N ASP A 32 8.41 29.72 0.86
CA ASP A 32 7.42 29.41 1.85
C ASP A 32 7.39 27.89 1.98
N GLN A 33 7.74 27.41 3.16
CA GLN A 33 7.89 26.00 3.49
C GLN A 33 6.56 25.23 3.48
N PHE A 34 5.56 25.79 2.79
CA PHE A 34 4.27 25.21 2.53
C PHE A 34 4.20 24.79 1.06
N THR A 35 5.00 23.79 0.72
CA THR A 35 4.69 22.98 -0.45
C THR A 35 3.40 22.21 -0.14
N ASP A 36 2.31 22.50 -0.85
CA ASP A 36 1.12 21.60 -0.92
C ASP A 36 1.49 20.20 -1.46
N THR A 37 2.76 19.97 -1.79
CA THR A 37 3.39 18.66 -1.88
C THR A 37 3.44 18.02 -0.50
N TYR A 38 2.41 17.23 -0.20
CA TYR A 38 2.31 16.44 1.02
C TYR A 38 3.57 15.60 1.28
N PRO A 39 4.12 15.62 2.51
CA PRO A 39 5.20 14.72 2.90
C PRO A 39 4.80 13.26 2.64
N GLU A 40 5.68 12.49 1.99
CA GLU A 40 5.41 11.11 1.57
C GLU A 40 4.87 10.24 2.72
N HIS A 41 5.39 10.45 3.93
CA HIS A 41 5.00 9.70 5.12
C HIS A 41 3.58 9.99 5.62
N LEU A 42 2.94 11.09 5.21
CA LEU A 42 1.56 11.45 5.60
C LEU A 42 0.53 11.14 4.52
N LYS A 43 0.97 10.72 3.33
CA LYS A 43 0.08 10.33 2.20
C LYS A 43 -0.97 9.28 2.61
N HIS A 44 -0.64 8.42 3.58
CA HIS A 44 -1.55 7.38 4.07
C HIS A 44 -2.77 7.94 4.83
N LEU A 45 -2.61 9.02 5.61
CA LEU A 45 -3.72 9.68 6.31
C LEU A 45 -4.71 10.25 5.30
N TYR A 46 -4.20 10.90 4.25
CA TYR A 46 -5.01 11.49 3.19
C TYR A 46 -5.78 10.43 2.39
N LEU A 47 -5.10 9.35 1.96
CA LEU A 47 -5.78 8.24 1.25
C LEU A 47 -6.86 7.58 2.14
N ALA A 48 -6.62 7.48 3.45
CA ALA A 48 -7.60 6.94 4.40
C ALA A 48 -8.80 7.88 4.60
N GLU A 49 -8.57 9.19 4.63
CA GLU A 49 -9.63 10.20 4.71
C GLU A 49 -10.48 10.24 3.42
N GLU A 50 -9.83 10.21 2.25
CA GLU A 50 -10.49 10.16 0.95
C GLU A 50 -11.34 8.89 0.80
N GLU A 51 -10.86 7.73 1.27
CA GLU A 51 -11.64 6.49 1.28
C GLU A 51 -12.86 6.58 2.21
N LYS A 52 -12.70 7.17 3.41
CA LYS A 52 -13.81 7.41 4.34
C LYS A 52 -14.85 8.38 3.76
N LEU A 53 -14.43 9.45 3.10
CA LEU A 53 -15.31 10.41 2.44
C LEU A 53 -16.00 9.78 1.22
N LYS A 54 -15.32 8.94 0.45
CA LYS A 54 -15.92 8.19 -0.66
C LYS A 54 -16.95 7.17 -0.18
N ARG A 55 -16.68 6.50 0.95
CA ARG A 55 -17.66 5.62 1.62
C ARG A 55 -18.85 6.40 2.17
N ARG A 56 -18.65 7.64 2.64
CA ARG A 56 -19.72 8.55 3.08
C ARG A 56 -20.55 9.12 1.91
N ARG A 57 -19.92 9.42 0.78
CA ARG A 57 -20.59 9.93 -0.44
C ARG A 57 -21.30 8.85 -1.25
N ARG A 58 -20.93 7.59 -1.07
CA ARG A 58 -21.76 6.46 -1.48
C ARG A 58 -22.93 6.36 -0.49
N THR A 59 -24.04 6.99 -0.83
CA THR A 59 -25.32 6.68 -0.19
C THR A 59 -25.62 5.18 -0.34
N PRO A 60 -26.30 4.54 0.64
CA PRO A 60 -26.86 3.20 0.47
C PRO A 60 -27.93 3.06 -0.63
N ASP A 61 -28.30 4.13 -1.33
CA ASP A 61 -29.49 4.17 -2.20
C ASP A 61 -29.36 3.54 -3.60
N ASP A 62 -28.28 2.81 -3.89
CA ASP A 62 -28.22 1.92 -5.07
C ASP A 62 -27.94 0.46 -4.68
N SER A 63 -28.21 0.11 -3.43
CA SER A 63 -28.31 -1.28 -3.00
C SER A 63 -29.71 -1.48 -2.48
N VAL A 64 -30.62 -1.88 -3.36
CA VAL A 64 -31.87 -2.53 -2.96
C VAL A 64 -31.55 -3.98 -2.60
N PRO A 65 -31.53 -4.38 -1.33
CA PRO A 65 -31.99 -5.69 -0.93
C PRO A 65 -33.42 -5.52 -0.42
N SER A 66 -34.42 -5.67 -1.29
CA SER A 66 -35.79 -5.86 -0.80
C SER A 66 -35.90 -7.29 -0.28
N GLU A 67 -36.01 -7.39 1.04
CA GLU A 67 -36.23 -8.59 1.82
C GLU A 67 -37.66 -9.16 1.66
N GLU A 68 -38.28 -9.06 0.48
CA GLU A 68 -39.70 -9.43 0.29
C GLU A 68 -39.92 -10.78 -0.40
N LYS A 69 -38.88 -11.61 -0.55
CA LYS A 69 -39.01 -13.00 -1.02
C LYS A 69 -38.34 -14.00 -0.08
N LEU A 70 -38.58 -13.84 1.21
CA LEU A 70 -38.65 -15.00 2.09
C LEU A 70 -40.10 -15.54 2.00
N ASN A 71 -40.24 -16.85 1.80
CA ASN A 71 -41.41 -17.66 2.19
C ASN A 71 -42.59 -17.84 1.20
N LYS A 72 -42.36 -18.13 -0.09
CA LYS A 72 -43.46 -18.62 -0.97
C LYS A 72 -43.09 -19.60 -2.09
N ALA A 73 -41.95 -20.28 -1.98
CA ALA A 73 -41.47 -21.23 -2.99
C ALA A 73 -40.92 -22.54 -2.42
N ALA A 74 -41.29 -22.89 -1.18
CA ALA A 74 -40.86 -24.15 -0.54
C ALA A 74 -41.98 -25.22 -0.44
N ASP A 75 -43.25 -24.89 -0.70
CA ASP A 75 -44.38 -25.79 -0.40
C ASP A 75 -45.23 -26.22 -1.62
N PHE A 76 -44.70 -26.25 -2.85
CA PHE A 76 -45.54 -26.59 -4.03
C PHE A 76 -44.98 -27.61 -5.03
N VAL A 77 -43.95 -28.40 -4.70
CA VAL A 77 -43.48 -29.47 -5.59
C VAL A 77 -43.10 -30.77 -4.86
N ASP A 78 -43.85 -31.16 -3.83
CA ASP A 78 -43.79 -32.53 -3.27
C ASP A 78 -45.12 -33.29 -3.39
N ASP A 79 -45.95 -32.95 -4.38
CA ASP A 79 -47.26 -33.61 -4.60
C ASP A 79 -47.50 -34.06 -6.07
N THR A 80 -46.43 -34.22 -6.87
CA THR A 80 -46.54 -34.69 -8.26
C THR A 80 -45.88 -36.03 -8.55
N MET A 81 -45.22 -36.67 -7.59
CA MET A 81 -44.65 -38.03 -7.77
C MET A 81 -45.42 -39.11 -7.00
N ARG A 82 -46.73 -38.89 -6.78
CA ARG A 82 -47.64 -39.91 -6.24
C ARG A 82 -48.88 -40.10 -7.13
N ARG A 83 -48.68 -40.37 -8.42
CA ARG A 83 -49.66 -41.12 -9.25
C ARG A 83 -49.11 -41.51 -10.63
N HIS A 84 -48.52 -42.71 -10.72
CA HIS A 84 -48.63 -43.74 -11.78
C HIS A 84 -47.52 -44.78 -11.51
N CYS A 85 -47.69 -46.10 -11.39
CA CYS A 85 -48.80 -47.01 -11.54
C CYS A 85 -48.49 -48.28 -10.72
N THR A 86 -49.46 -48.81 -10.00
CA THR A 86 -49.47 -50.21 -9.57
C THR A 86 -49.67 -51.11 -10.79
N VAL A 87 -48.70 -51.95 -11.11
CA VAL A 87 -48.94 -53.26 -11.73
C VAL A 87 -47.99 -54.27 -11.07
N LEU A 88 -48.50 -54.98 -10.08
CA LEU A 88 -48.16 -56.37 -9.80
C LEU A 88 -49.46 -57.14 -10.09
N PRO A 89 -49.39 -58.30 -10.75
CA PRO A 89 -49.33 -59.55 -9.98
C PRO A 89 -48.50 -60.65 -10.71
N PRO A 90 -48.47 -61.91 -10.23
CA PRO A 90 -47.50 -62.43 -9.27
C PRO A 90 -46.69 -63.60 -9.87
N ASP A 91 -45.94 -64.27 -8.99
CA ASP A 91 -45.40 -65.64 -9.09
C ASP A 91 -43.88 -65.74 -9.32
N GLY A 92 -43.28 -66.57 -8.45
CA GLY A 92 -41.86 -66.60 -8.14
C GLY A 92 -40.98 -67.20 -9.23
N ASP A 93 -39.69 -66.88 -9.15
CA ASP A 93 -38.62 -67.87 -9.05
C ASP A 93 -37.25 -67.18 -8.89
N GLU A 94 -36.34 -67.93 -8.29
CA GLU A 94 -35.04 -67.49 -7.81
C GLU A 94 -34.01 -67.15 -8.90
N ASN A 95 -32.98 -66.41 -8.47
CA ASN A 95 -31.61 -66.34 -9.01
C ASN A 95 -31.37 -65.55 -10.31
N LYS A 96 -30.91 -64.29 -10.18
CA LYS A 96 -29.78 -63.73 -10.98
C LYS A 96 -28.96 -62.71 -10.18
N ALA A 97 -27.68 -63.01 -10.01
CA ALA A 97 -26.64 -62.06 -9.60
C ALA A 97 -26.71 -60.76 -10.43
N THR A 98 -26.33 -59.61 -9.85
CA THR A 98 -25.58 -58.51 -10.52
C THR A 98 -25.53 -57.23 -9.66
N ILE A 99 -24.30 -56.94 -9.19
CA ILE A 99 -23.66 -55.65 -8.85
C ILE A 99 -24.04 -54.96 -7.52
N PHE A 100 -23.15 -55.17 -6.54
CA PHE A 100 -22.85 -54.20 -5.50
C PHE A 100 -22.23 -52.95 -6.14
N PHE A 101 -23.05 -51.96 -6.49
CA PHE A 101 -22.54 -50.62 -6.78
C PHE A 101 -22.28 -49.96 -5.44
N GLY A 102 -21.01 -49.93 -5.03
CA GLY A 102 -20.58 -49.05 -3.94
C GLY A 102 -21.14 -47.65 -4.21
N THR A 103 -21.95 -47.14 -3.28
CA THR A 103 -22.45 -45.77 -3.33
C THR A 103 -21.26 -44.85 -3.12
N GLN A 104 -20.51 -44.61 -4.20
CA GLN A 104 -19.53 -43.55 -4.32
C GLN A 104 -20.25 -42.27 -3.92
N GLY A 105 -19.95 -41.77 -2.71
CA GLY A 105 -20.56 -40.58 -2.15
C GLY A 105 -20.44 -39.45 -3.15
N LYS A 106 -21.56 -39.01 -3.71
CA LYS A 106 -21.61 -37.86 -4.61
C LYS A 106 -21.22 -36.64 -3.78
N PHE A 107 -19.94 -36.27 -3.81
CA PHE A 107 -19.48 -35.03 -3.20
C PHE A 107 -20.32 -33.89 -3.78
N LYS A 108 -21.15 -33.28 -2.95
CA LYS A 108 -21.99 -32.16 -3.38
C LYS A 108 -21.06 -31.04 -3.82
N ASN A 109 -21.09 -30.70 -5.11
CA ASN A 109 -20.29 -29.61 -5.66
C ASN A 109 -20.67 -28.30 -4.97
N LYS A 110 -19.68 -27.55 -4.49
CA LYS A 110 -19.90 -26.25 -3.87
C LYS A 110 -20.62 -25.32 -4.84
N THR A 111 -21.61 -24.59 -4.34
CA THR A 111 -22.33 -23.59 -5.14
C THR A 111 -21.39 -22.43 -5.50
N SER A 112 -21.66 -21.73 -6.60
CA SER A 112 -20.85 -20.57 -7.02
C SER A 112 -20.69 -19.53 -5.90
N ASN A 113 -21.77 -19.24 -5.18
CA ASN A 113 -21.77 -18.30 -4.05
C ASN A 113 -20.87 -18.77 -2.90
N GLN A 114 -20.89 -20.08 -2.58
CA GLN A 114 -20.00 -20.66 -1.57
C GLN A 114 -18.52 -20.56 -1.98
N LYS A 115 -18.22 -20.82 -3.26
CA LYS A 115 -16.85 -20.66 -3.79
C LYS A 115 -16.38 -19.21 -3.71
N ALA A 116 -17.24 -18.25 -4.03
CA ALA A 116 -16.92 -16.82 -3.94
C ALA A 116 -16.56 -16.39 -2.51
N LYS A 117 -17.27 -16.91 -1.49
CA LYS A 117 -16.97 -16.64 -0.09
C LYS A 117 -15.60 -17.17 0.33
N GLU A 118 -15.26 -18.39 -0.09
CA GLU A 118 -13.95 -18.99 0.19
C GLU A 118 -12.80 -18.21 -0.48
N GLU A 119 -12.96 -17.82 -1.74
CA GLU A 119 -11.97 -17.00 -2.46
C GLU A 119 -11.77 -15.63 -1.82
N TYR A 120 -12.84 -15.00 -1.33
CA TYR A 120 -12.74 -13.73 -0.61
C TYR A 120 -11.87 -13.84 0.65
N GLU A 121 -12.09 -14.86 1.48
CA GLU A 121 -11.30 -15.07 2.70
C GLU A 121 -9.84 -15.38 2.38
N LYS A 122 -9.56 -16.15 1.31
CA LYS A 122 -8.18 -16.38 0.85
C LYS A 122 -7.48 -15.09 0.44
N ILE A 123 -8.13 -14.26 -0.38
CA ILE A 123 -7.58 -12.96 -0.82
C ILE A 123 -7.35 -12.04 0.38
N LYS A 124 -8.25 -12.05 1.36
CA LYS A 124 -8.12 -11.27 2.60
C LYS A 124 -6.90 -11.71 3.41
N ALA A 125 -6.71 -13.02 3.59
CA ALA A 125 -5.56 -13.58 4.28
C ALA A 125 -4.24 -13.28 3.54
N GLU A 126 -4.21 -13.42 2.22
CA GLU A 126 -3.05 -13.10 1.39
C GLU A 126 -2.65 -11.62 1.52
N ARG A 127 -3.62 -10.71 1.48
CA ARG A 127 -3.39 -9.27 1.68
C ARG A 127 -2.85 -8.98 3.08
N ALA A 128 -3.32 -9.66 4.12
CA ALA A 128 -2.79 -9.51 5.48
C ALA A 128 -1.32 -9.95 5.53
N ARG A 129 -0.99 -11.14 5.00
CA ARG A 129 0.39 -11.64 4.92
C ARG A 129 1.31 -10.69 4.14
N ARG A 130 0.84 -10.17 3.00
CA ARG A 130 1.61 -9.21 2.18
C ARG A 130 1.86 -7.88 2.91
N LYS A 131 0.92 -7.42 3.75
CA LYS A 131 1.10 -6.23 4.58
C LYS A 131 2.17 -6.45 5.65
N GLU A 132 2.11 -7.57 6.37
CA GLU A 132 3.11 -7.90 7.40
C GLU A 132 4.52 -8.04 6.81
N GLU A 133 4.66 -8.68 5.65
CA GLU A 133 5.96 -8.79 4.96
C GLU A 133 6.47 -7.42 4.50
N ALA A 134 5.59 -6.56 3.99
CA ALA A 134 5.95 -5.21 3.58
C ALA A 134 6.40 -4.34 4.78
N GLU A 135 5.74 -4.49 5.93
CA GLU A 135 6.12 -3.78 7.16
C GLU A 135 7.49 -4.24 7.66
N LYS A 136 7.76 -5.56 7.67
CA LYS A 136 9.10 -6.08 8.02
C LYS A 136 10.17 -5.57 7.08
N ARG A 137 9.93 -5.55 5.76
CA ARG A 137 10.87 -4.96 4.79
C ARG A 137 11.07 -3.46 5.02
N LYS A 138 10.02 -2.74 5.41
CA LYS A 138 10.11 -1.31 5.73
C LYS A 138 10.99 -1.09 6.97
N GLN A 139 10.75 -1.84 8.05
CA GLN A 139 11.56 -1.79 9.27
C GLN A 139 13.03 -2.09 8.98
N GLN A 140 13.33 -3.16 8.24
CA GLN A 140 14.71 -3.51 7.85
C GLN A 140 15.40 -2.37 7.06
N ARG A 141 14.68 -1.72 6.14
CA ARG A 141 15.23 -0.57 5.39
C ARG A 141 15.51 0.62 6.31
N GLU A 142 14.58 0.93 7.21
CA GLU A 142 14.72 2.04 8.15
C GLU A 142 15.87 1.80 9.13
N GLU A 143 15.98 0.59 9.69
CA GLU A 143 17.07 0.18 10.57
C GLU A 143 18.41 0.22 9.84
N ALA A 144 18.50 -0.31 8.63
CA ALA A 144 19.72 -0.25 7.81
C ALA A 144 20.14 1.19 7.54
N GLN A 145 19.20 2.09 7.23
CA GLN A 145 19.49 3.51 7.05
C GLN A 145 19.93 4.18 8.34
N ARG A 146 19.30 3.88 9.48
CA ARG A 146 19.70 4.41 10.79
C ARG A 146 21.12 3.97 11.15
N LEU A 147 21.43 2.69 11.01
CA LEU A 147 22.76 2.14 11.25
C LEU A 147 23.81 2.78 10.33
N TYR A 148 23.51 2.93 9.04
CA TYR A 148 24.41 3.62 8.10
C TYR A 148 24.68 5.07 8.53
N LYS A 149 23.64 5.82 8.89
CA LYS A 149 23.77 7.21 9.35
C LYS A 149 24.59 7.30 10.65
N GLN A 150 24.35 6.41 11.62
CA GLN A 150 25.11 6.35 12.86
C GLN A 150 26.60 6.09 12.60
N LYS A 151 26.92 5.02 11.86
CA LYS A 151 28.31 4.68 11.48
C LYS A 151 28.99 5.82 10.73
N LYS A 152 28.25 6.50 9.83
CA LYS A 152 28.75 7.67 9.09
C LYS A 152 29.08 8.83 10.03
N MET A 153 28.21 9.13 11.00
CA MET A 153 28.43 10.20 11.98
C MET A 153 29.59 9.89 12.92
N GLU A 154 29.73 8.65 13.37
CA GLU A 154 30.85 8.21 14.20
C GLU A 154 32.19 8.33 13.46
N ALA A 155 32.25 7.82 12.22
CA ALA A 155 33.43 7.97 11.38
C ALA A 155 33.78 9.44 11.14
N TYR A 156 32.78 10.27 10.83
CA TYR A 156 32.98 11.71 10.67
C TYR A 156 33.52 12.36 11.95
N LYS A 157 32.99 12.00 13.12
CA LYS A 157 33.43 12.52 14.41
C LYS A 157 34.90 12.17 14.72
N ILE A 158 35.39 11.01 14.28
CA ILE A 158 36.79 10.63 14.45
C ILE A 158 37.66 11.40 13.45
N LEU A 159 37.29 11.39 12.17
CA LEU A 159 38.09 11.96 11.09
C LEU A 159 38.13 13.49 11.06
N SER A 160 37.08 14.16 11.56
CA SER A 160 36.98 15.62 11.60
C SER A 160 37.73 16.29 12.77
N LYS A 161 38.24 15.51 13.72
CA LYS A 161 39.00 16.04 14.87
C LYS A 161 40.29 16.71 14.42
N LYS A 162 40.53 17.88 15.01
CA LYS A 162 41.70 18.72 14.76
C LYS A 162 42.45 19.03 16.05
N THR A 163 43.74 19.28 15.94
CA THR A 163 44.58 19.76 17.05
C THR A 163 44.23 21.21 17.40
N LYS A 164 44.73 21.73 18.52
CA LYS A 164 44.52 23.14 18.92
C LYS A 164 44.98 24.14 17.83
N LYS A 165 45.92 23.73 16.97
CA LYS A 165 46.42 24.51 15.83
C LYS A 165 45.61 24.32 14.53
N GLY A 166 44.50 23.59 14.58
CA GLY A 166 43.61 23.35 13.43
C GLY A 166 44.08 22.27 12.46
N GLN A 167 45.20 21.60 12.73
CA GLN A 167 45.71 20.50 11.89
C GLN A 167 44.92 19.22 12.14
N PRO A 168 44.73 18.35 11.13
CA PRO A 168 44.08 17.05 11.32
C PRO A 168 44.86 16.18 12.31
N ASN A 169 44.14 15.44 13.16
CA ASN A 169 44.77 14.52 14.10
C ASN A 169 45.07 13.18 13.41
N LEU A 170 46.30 13.03 12.89
CA LEU A 170 46.72 11.86 12.11
C LEU A 170 46.57 10.54 12.89
N ASN A 171 46.90 10.54 14.18
CA ASN A 171 46.89 9.32 14.99
C ASN A 171 45.49 8.68 15.03
N LEU A 172 44.45 9.49 15.20
CA LEU A 172 43.06 9.02 15.19
C LEU A 172 42.61 8.51 13.81
N GLN A 173 43.10 9.12 12.73
CA GLN A 173 42.79 8.69 11.36
C GLN A 173 43.46 7.34 11.05
N VAL A 174 44.71 7.17 11.47
CA VAL A 174 45.47 5.92 11.31
C VAL A 174 44.83 4.81 12.14
N GLU A 175 44.46 5.05 13.39
CA GLU A 175 43.76 4.07 14.24
C GLU A 175 42.44 3.59 13.60
N PHE A 176 41.62 4.53 13.11
CA PHE A 176 40.38 4.19 12.41
C PHE A 176 40.63 3.36 11.14
N LEU A 177 41.71 3.63 10.40
CA LEU A 177 42.07 2.86 9.22
C LEU A 177 42.53 1.44 9.59
N LEU A 178 43.37 1.30 10.61
CA LEU A 178 43.82 0.00 11.11
C LEU A 178 42.63 -0.86 11.55
N GLN A 179 41.68 -0.27 12.27
CA GLN A 179 40.44 -0.94 12.66
C GLN A 179 39.65 -1.45 11.45
N LYS A 180 39.54 -0.65 10.38
CA LYS A 180 38.88 -1.07 9.13
C LYS A 180 39.61 -2.21 8.44
N ILE A 181 40.94 -2.20 8.42
CA ILE A 181 41.73 -3.27 7.81
C ILE A 181 41.49 -4.57 8.57
N GLN A 182 41.55 -4.54 9.91
CA GLN A 182 41.31 -5.71 10.77
C GLN A 182 39.88 -6.27 10.66
N GLN A 183 38.89 -5.42 10.40
CA GLN A 183 37.50 -5.85 10.21
C GLN A 183 37.22 -6.44 8.82
N ASN A 184 38.09 -6.15 7.84
CA ASN A 184 37.96 -6.61 6.46
C ASN A 184 38.84 -7.83 6.15
N THR A 185 39.75 -8.18 7.05
CA THR A 185 40.49 -9.46 7.10
C THR A 185 39.63 -10.52 7.77
#